data_AF-A0A9D8PMQ8-F1
#
_entry.id   AF-A0A9D8PMQ8-F1
#
_cell.length_a   1.000
_cell.length_b   1.000
_cell.length_c   1.000
_cell.angle_alpha   90.00
_cell.angle_beta   90.00
_cell.angle_gamma   90.00
#
_symmetry.space_group_name_H-M   'P 1'
#
loop_
_entity.id
_entity.type
_entity.pdbx_description
1 polymer ?
#
loop_
_entity_poly.entity_id
_entity_poly.type
_entity_poly.pdbx_seq_one_letter_code
_entity_poly.pdbx_strand_id
1 'polypeptide(L)'
;MRRASDFSSPYVQYGCGLSVARGWRNFDGSPRLRLEKTPVLGTLLTRNRPLFPPEVEFGDIVSGLPLPEASCQGLYCSHVLEHLCFTDCQRALR
;
A
#
# COMPACT_ATOMS: atom_id res chain seq x y z
N MET A 1 18.87 -29.10 10.27
CA MET A 1 18.96 -28.34 9.00
C MET A 1 17.74 -27.44 8.87
N ARG A 2 17.87 -26.14 9.18
CA ARG A 2 16.86 -25.11 8.84
C ARG A 2 17.46 -24.30 7.68
N ARG A 3 16.73 -24.14 6.58
CA ARG A 3 17.19 -23.44 5.38
C ARG A 3 17.25 -21.93 5.64
N ALA A 4 18.23 -21.29 5.02
CA ALA A 4 18.46 -19.85 5.02
C ALA A 4 17.33 -19.11 4.27
N SER A 5 16.33 -18.65 5.03
CA SER A 5 15.53 -17.44 4.75
C SER A 5 14.50 -17.25 5.88
N ASP A 6 14.95 -16.84 7.07
CA ASP A 6 14.07 -16.21 8.05
C ASP A 6 13.68 -14.82 7.52
N PHE A 7 12.83 -14.78 6.49
CA PHE A 7 12.13 -13.55 6.15
C PHE A 7 11.12 -13.33 7.26
N SER A 8 11.39 -12.38 8.17
CA SER A 8 10.35 -11.85 9.04
C SER A 8 9.18 -11.44 8.15
N SER A 9 8.04 -12.09 8.31
CA SER A 9 6.79 -11.71 7.65
C SER A 9 6.59 -10.19 7.78
N PRO A 10 6.26 -9.45 6.71
CA PRO A 10 6.22 -8.00 6.78
C PRO A 10 5.05 -7.52 7.64
N TYR A 11 5.26 -6.41 8.35
CA TYR A 11 4.15 -5.58 8.80
C TYR A 11 3.68 -4.69 7.66
N VAL A 12 2.37 -4.49 7.58
CA VAL A 12 1.73 -3.78 6.47
C VAL A 12 0.86 -2.65 7.00
N GLN A 13 0.98 -1.48 6.40
CA GLN A 13 0.09 -0.35 6.61
C GLN A 13 -0.66 -0.07 5.31
N TYR A 14 -1.99 0.00 5.37
CA TYR A 14 -2.84 0.36 4.24
C TYR A 14 -3.60 1.66 4.51
N GLY A 15 -3.71 2.52 3.50
CA GLY A 15 -4.25 3.88 3.65
C GLY A 15 -3.26 4.84 4.31
N CYS A 16 -1.96 4.66 4.06
CA CYS A 16 -0.90 5.43 4.74
C CYS A 16 -0.86 6.91 4.34
N GLY A 17 -1.41 7.29 3.18
CA GLY A 17 -1.30 8.65 2.65
C GLY A 17 0.14 9.12 2.60
N LEU A 18 0.47 10.13 3.41
CA LEU A 18 1.82 10.70 3.54
C LEU A 18 2.56 10.23 4.80
N SER A 19 1.91 9.41 5.63
CA SER A 19 2.43 8.93 6.92
C SER A 19 2.93 7.51 6.80
N VAL A 20 4.23 7.35 6.60
CA VAL A 20 4.89 6.04 6.45
C VAL A 20 5.40 5.49 7.79
N ALA A 21 5.10 4.22 8.07
CA ALA A 21 5.72 3.49 9.16
C ALA A 21 7.07 2.90 8.71
N ARG A 22 8.14 3.21 9.46
CA ARG A 22 9.49 2.74 9.12
C ARG A 22 9.61 1.23 9.28
N GLY A 23 10.14 0.55 8.26
CA GLY A 23 10.31 -0.91 8.26
C GLY A 23 9.03 -1.69 7.93
N TRP A 24 7.93 -0.99 7.64
CA TRP A 24 6.68 -1.58 7.20
C TRP A 24 6.53 -1.40 5.69
N ARG A 25 5.71 -2.24 5.05
CA ARG A 25 5.23 -1.97 3.69
C ARG A 25 4.04 -1.03 3.78
N ASN A 26 4.13 0.13 3.12
CA ASN A 26 3.16 1.20 3.22
C ASN A 26 2.42 1.33 1.90
N PHE A 27 1.10 1.11 1.90
CA PHE A 27 0.27 1.14 0.71
C PHE A 27 -0.76 2.26 0.75
N ASP A 28 -1.07 2.82 -0.42
CA ASP A 28 -2.17 3.76 -0.59
C ASP A 28 -2.83 3.61 -1.98
N GLY A 29 -4.15 3.81 -2.02
CA GLY A 29 -4.98 3.68 -3.23
C GLY A 29 -5.18 4.99 -3.99
N SER A 30 -4.52 6.09 -3.58
CA SER A 30 -4.75 7.43 -4.13
C SER A 30 -4.52 7.49 -5.64
N PRO A 31 -5.45 8.08 -6.42
CA PRO A 31 -5.25 8.30 -7.86
C PRO A 31 -3.98 9.09 -8.18
N ARG A 32 -3.64 10.05 -7.31
CA ARG A 32 -2.41 10.83 -7.45
C ARG A 32 -1.15 9.99 -7.29
N LEU A 33 -1.12 9.08 -6.30
CA LEU A 33 0.00 8.16 -6.13
C LEU A 33 0.16 7.25 -7.36
N ARG A 34 -0.97 6.73 -7.89
CA ARG A 34 -0.97 5.92 -9.11
C ARG A 34 -0.33 6.67 -10.28
N LEU A 35 -0.67 7.95 -10.44
CA LEU A 35 -0.06 8.81 -11.45
C LEU A 35 1.44 9.02 -11.20
N GLU A 36 1.84 9.35 -9.97
CA GLU A 36 3.24 9.56 -9.56
C GLU A 36 4.12 8.32 -9.81
N LYS A 37 3.59 7.12 -9.59
CA LYS A 37 4.30 5.85 -9.79
C LYS A 37 4.25 5.31 -11.23
N THR A 38 3.48 5.93 -12.13
CA THR A 38 3.42 5.52 -13.53
C THR A 38 4.64 6.05 -14.29
N PRO A 39 5.47 5.19 -14.91
CA PRO A 39 6.65 5.65 -15.68
C PRO A 39 6.27 6.66 -16.77
N VAL A 40 7.13 7.64 -17.02
CA VAL A 40 6.96 8.74 -18.01
C VAL A 40 5.85 9.74 -17.67
N LEU A 41 4.62 9.26 -17.41
CA LEU A 41 3.49 10.11 -17.04
C LEU A 41 3.70 10.78 -15.68
N GLY A 42 4.23 10.05 -14.70
CA GLY A 42 4.55 10.58 -13.39
C GLY A 42 5.50 11.77 -13.50
N THR A 43 6.62 11.62 -14.19
CA THR A 43 7.62 12.69 -14.38
C THR A 43 7.07 13.91 -15.13
N LEU A 44 6.26 13.69 -16.18
CA LEU A 44 5.75 14.77 -17.03
C LEU A 44 4.62 15.56 -16.34
N LEU A 45 3.66 14.86 -15.72
CA LEU A 45 2.47 15.46 -15.15
C LEU A 45 2.70 16.01 -13.74
N THR A 46 3.61 15.42 -12.98
CA THR A 46 3.95 15.91 -11.62
C THR A 46 5.03 16.98 -11.65
N ARG A 47 5.64 17.25 -12.81
CA ARG A 47 6.76 18.21 -12.99
C ARG A 47 7.88 17.99 -11.95
N ASN A 48 8.19 16.74 -11.63
CA ASN A 48 9.16 16.35 -10.59
C ASN A 48 8.85 16.92 -9.20
N ARG A 49 7.57 17.14 -8.86
CA ARG A 49 7.12 17.51 -7.51
C ARG A 49 6.36 16.34 -6.87
N PRO A 50 7.07 15.29 -6.41
CA PRO A 50 6.44 14.17 -5.74
C PRO A 50 5.74 14.67 -4.47
N LEU A 51 4.51 14.21 -4.23
CA LEU A 51 3.84 14.41 -2.96
C LEU A 51 4.08 13.22 -2.04
N PHE A 52 4.00 12.01 -2.59
CA PHE A 52 4.10 10.81 -1.77
C PHE A 52 5.57 10.49 -1.46
N PRO A 53 5.87 10.10 -0.21
CA PRO A 53 7.17 9.53 0.13
C PRO A 53 7.52 8.35 -0.80
N PRO A 54 8.81 8.17 -1.16
CA PRO A 54 9.22 7.11 -2.08
C PRO A 54 8.86 5.71 -1.60
N GLU A 55 8.76 5.51 -0.28
CA GLU A 55 8.40 4.27 0.40
C GLU A 55 6.92 3.90 0.27
N VAL A 56 6.06 4.83 -0.15
CA VAL A 56 4.65 4.52 -0.38
C VAL A 56 4.51 3.75 -1.70
N GLU A 57 3.89 2.59 -1.61
CA GLU A 57 3.54 1.71 -2.71
C GLU A 57 2.08 1.93 -3.13
N PHE A 58 1.79 1.87 -4.43
CA PHE A 58 0.39 1.87 -4.86
C PHE A 58 -0.25 0.51 -4.56
N GLY A 59 -1.45 0.53 -3.97
CA GLY A 59 -2.24 -0.67 -3.73
C GLY A 59 -3.71 -0.32 -3.53
N ASP A 60 -4.60 -1.17 -4.05
CA ASP A 60 -6.05 -1.04 -3.87
C ASP A 60 -6.57 -2.23 -3.07
N ILE A 61 -6.97 -1.99 -1.82
CA ILE A 61 -7.44 -3.04 -0.91
C ILE A 61 -8.70 -3.75 -1.41
N VAL A 62 -9.50 -3.12 -2.28
CA VAL A 62 -10.73 -3.73 -2.82
C VAL A 62 -10.38 -4.81 -3.85
N SER A 63 -9.27 -4.65 -4.57
CA SER A 63 -8.72 -5.65 -5.50
C SER A 63 -7.63 -6.53 -4.87
N GLY A 64 -7.23 -6.23 -3.64
CA GLY A 64 -6.18 -6.94 -2.91
C GLY A 64 -4.82 -6.27 -3.05
N LEU A 65 -3.92 -6.62 -2.12
CA LEU A 65 -2.56 -6.09 -2.11
C LEU A 65 -1.58 -7.05 -2.80
N PRO A 66 -0.46 -6.54 -3.36
CA PRO A 66 0.59 -7.37 -3.97
C PRO A 66 1.44 -8.06 -2.88
N LEU A 67 0.79 -8.93 -2.12
CA LEU A 67 1.29 -9.69 -0.99
C LEU A 67 0.82 -11.14 -1.14
N PRO A 68 1.66 -12.14 -0.85
CA PRO A 68 1.20 -13.53 -0.80
C PRO A 68 0.14 -13.71 0.29
N GLU A 69 -0.79 -14.65 0.09
CA GLU A 69 -1.77 -15.01 1.13
C GLU A 69 -1.09 -15.44 2.42
N ALA A 70 -1.69 -15.08 3.56
CA ALA A 70 -1.21 -15.42 4.91
C ALA A 70 0.27 -15.10 5.18
N SER A 71 0.84 -14.09 4.48
CA SER A 71 2.28 -13.79 4.56
C SER A 71 2.64 -12.67 5.53
N CYS A 72 1.69 -11.87 5.99
CA CYS A 72 1.94 -10.69 6.82
C CYS A 72 1.97 -11.04 8.31
N GLN A 73 2.86 -10.37 9.06
CA GLN A 73 2.93 -10.52 10.53
C GLN A 73 1.85 -9.71 11.24
N GLY A 74 1.48 -8.56 10.66
CA GLY A 74 0.43 -7.70 11.16
C GLY A 74 0.01 -6.67 10.11
N LEU A 75 -1.24 -6.22 10.18
CA LEU A 75 -1.81 -5.24 9.27
C LEU A 75 -2.46 -4.10 10.06
N TYR A 76 -2.13 -2.87 9.69
CA TYR A 76 -2.76 -1.65 10.18
C TYR A 76 -3.50 -0.96 9.04
N CYS A 77 -4.74 -0.55 9.29
CA CYS A 77 -5.60 0.09 8.31
C CYS A 77 -5.96 1.50 8.79
N SER A 78 -5.49 2.52 8.09
CA SER A 78 -5.63 3.93 8.50
C SER A 78 -6.86 4.56 7.83
N HIS A 79 -7.99 4.60 8.56
CA HIS A 79 -9.29 5.23 8.22
C HIS A 79 -9.89 4.98 6.82
N VAL A 80 -9.24 4.18 5.97
CA VAL A 80 -9.63 3.96 4.57
C VAL A 80 -10.90 3.13 4.43
N LEU A 81 -11.21 2.26 5.39
CA LEU A 81 -12.47 1.49 5.39
C LEU A 81 -13.71 2.38 5.45
N GLU A 82 -13.60 3.55 6.09
CA GLU A 82 -14.70 4.53 6.22
C GLU A 82 -14.98 5.26 4.91
N HIS A 83 -14.03 5.26 3.98
CA HIS A 83 -14.16 5.86 2.65
C HIS A 83 -14.67 4.89 1.58
N LEU A 84 -14.76 3.60 1.89
CA LEU A 84 -15.27 2.58 0.97
C LEU A 84 -16.80 2.52 1.04
N CYS A 85 -17.44 2.25 -0.10
CA CYS A 85 -18.84 1.86 -0.08
C CYS A 85 -19.00 0.52 0.67
N PHE A 86 -20.20 0.24 1.17
CA PHE A 86 -20.45 -0.94 2.00
C PHE A 86 -19.96 -2.25 1.35
N THR A 87 -20.23 -2.46 0.05
CA THR A 87 -19.82 -3.66 -0.67
C THR A 87 -18.30 -3.74 -0.84
N ASP A 88 -17.63 -2.63 -1.07
CA ASP A 88 -16.17 -2.60 -1.23
C ASP A 88 -15.45 -2.79 0.12
N CYS A 89 -16.00 -2.23 1.20
CA CYS A 89 -15.51 -2.49 2.55
C CYS A 89 -15.62 -3.99 2.90
N GLN A 90 -16.75 -4.62 2.58
CA GLN A 90 -16.92 -6.07 2.76
C GLN A 90 -15.94 -6.90 1.93
N ARG A 91 -15.62 -6.45 0.71
CA ARG A 91 -14.62 -7.12 -0.15
C ARG A 91 -13.21 -6.97 0.41
N ALA A 92 -12.86 -5.79 0.91
CA ALA A 92 -11.54 -5.49 1.47
C ALA A 92 -11.22 -6.27 2.76
N LEU A 93 -12.25 -6.75 3.48
CA LEU A 93 -12.10 -7.51 4.73
C LEU A 93 -12.11 -9.04 4.55
N ARG A 94 -12.22 -9.54 3.32
CA ARG A 94 -12.25 -10.97 2.99
C ARG A 94 -10.93 -11.41 2.37
#